data_AF-J0W9D0-F1
#
_entry.id   AF-J0W9D0-F1
#
_cell.length_a   1.000
_cell.length_b   1.000
_cell.length_c   1.000
_cell.angle_alpha   90.00
_cell.angle_beta   90.00
_cell.angle_gamma   90.00
#
_symmetry.space_group_name_H-M   'P 1'
#
loop_
_entity.id
_entity.type
_entity.pdbx_description
1 polymer ?
#
loop_
_entity_poly.entity_id
_entity_poly.type
_entity_poly.pdbx_seq_one_letter_code
_entity_poly.pdbx_strand_id
1 'polypeptide(L)'
;MPTAMTAAAASAARPAASTRKLRPLILITPDLSETPQQPTESEYVVRANYAEAITSAGGIPMILPYGAENIEAALTLADGILLTGSRPGAEVADRRRDFERRLVAKALEAGKPLFGICHGMQLIGECLGGEFLSELPAAGVSHIPQDLPDELAHEIVVEPGSLLSRWAETGTARVNSLHRHGLSGQGRFRVTARAPDGIIEAFEGETEAFCLGVQWHPEYRLTVLDSEILKAFVARSAEAGEKRRAEPDRGENDAVHRRLTAFGLALPEAAAPPGAFAGAVRTGNIVTVSGQVPLIDGAVRRTGQLGADVSIEEGRECARICLLNVLAQLERASGGFDKLRGFVRLAGYVAATADFTRHGAVVDGASELLRDLFPDRWEHARIAIGVSSLPRGVPVEIELTALVADEV
;
A
#
# COMPACT_ATOMS: atom_id res chain seq x y z
N MET A 1 3.70 50.78 46.49
CA MET A 1 4.05 49.35 46.64
C MET A 1 2.75 48.54 46.64
N PRO A 2 2.49 47.65 45.66
CA PRO A 2 2.57 47.80 44.22
C PRO A 2 1.18 47.70 43.54
N THR A 3 1.16 48.15 42.29
CA THR A 3 0.08 48.23 41.32
C THR A 3 -0.30 46.83 40.79
N ALA A 4 -1.59 46.55 40.65
CA ALA A 4 -2.10 45.32 40.04
C ALA A 4 -1.87 45.35 38.51
N MET A 5 -1.00 44.47 38.02
CA MET A 5 -0.93 44.12 36.60
C MET A 5 -1.65 42.77 36.39
N THR A 6 -2.86 42.82 35.87
CA THR A 6 -3.52 41.66 35.27
C THR A 6 -2.93 41.43 33.88
N ALA A 7 -2.08 40.42 33.74
CA ALA A 7 -1.64 39.92 32.45
C ALA A 7 -2.78 39.13 31.79
N ALA A 8 -3.42 39.73 30.80
CA ALA A 8 -4.31 39.01 29.89
C ALA A 8 -3.46 38.11 28.99
N ALA A 9 -3.50 36.80 29.22
CA ALA A 9 -2.94 35.82 28.31
C ALA A 9 -3.81 35.78 27.04
N ALA A 10 -3.36 36.48 25.99
CA ALA A 10 -3.91 36.32 24.66
C ALA A 10 -3.62 34.89 24.18
N SER A 11 -4.68 34.08 24.08
CA SER A 11 -4.64 32.79 23.39
C SER A 11 -4.41 33.07 21.90
N ALA A 12 -3.16 32.98 21.47
CA ALA A 12 -2.85 32.89 20.06
C ALA A 12 -3.31 31.51 19.58
N ALA A 13 -4.45 31.48 18.87
CA ALA A 13 -4.89 30.30 18.15
C ALA A 13 -3.74 29.84 17.24
N ARG A 14 -3.29 28.59 17.41
CA ARG A 14 -2.35 27.94 16.49
C ARG A 14 -2.98 28.02 15.09
N PRO A 15 -2.22 28.44 14.05
CA PRO A 15 -2.74 28.38 12.70
C PRO A 15 -3.11 26.92 12.41
N ALA A 16 -4.32 26.70 11.89
CA ALA A 16 -4.74 25.39 11.42
C ALA A 16 -3.63 24.85 10.51
N ALA A 17 -3.16 23.63 10.79
CA ALA A 17 -2.14 22.99 9.99
C ALA A 17 -2.65 22.96 8.55
N SER A 18 -2.01 23.75 7.67
CA SER A 18 -2.21 23.66 6.24
C SER A 18 -1.91 22.21 5.85
N THR A 19 -2.94 21.43 5.55
CA THR A 19 -2.80 20.07 5.04
C THR A 19 -2.06 20.15 3.71
N ARG A 20 -0.74 20.03 3.76
CA ARG A 20 0.12 20.08 2.58
C ARG A 20 -0.26 18.88 1.72
N LYS A 21 -0.98 19.12 0.63
CA LYS A 21 -1.36 18.06 -0.32
C LYS A 21 -0.08 17.35 -0.76
N LEU A 22 0.08 16.09 -0.34
CA LEU A 22 1.27 15.32 -0.64
C LEU A 22 1.34 15.12 -2.15
N ARG A 23 2.50 15.46 -2.75
CA ARG A 23 2.74 15.20 -4.17
C ARG A 23 2.86 13.68 -4.36
N PRO A 24 2.22 13.09 -5.38
CA PRO A 24 2.24 11.64 -5.57
C PRO A 24 3.62 11.15 -5.96
N LEU A 25 4.06 10.02 -5.40
CA LEU A 25 5.30 9.36 -5.80
C LEU A 25 5.08 8.53 -7.06
N ILE A 26 5.83 8.83 -8.12
CA ILE A 26 5.74 8.14 -9.40
C ILE A 26 7.03 7.34 -9.62
N LEU A 27 6.91 6.02 -9.69
CA LEU A 27 8.02 5.17 -10.07
C LEU A 27 8.26 5.27 -11.58
N ILE A 28 9.52 5.37 -11.98
CA ILE A 28 9.95 5.46 -13.37
C ILE A 28 10.91 4.32 -13.65
N THR A 29 10.63 3.52 -14.68
CA THR A 29 11.51 2.43 -15.08
C THR A 29 12.71 2.96 -15.87
N PRO A 30 13.95 2.59 -15.50
CA PRO A 30 15.14 2.96 -16.25
C PRO A 30 15.41 2.03 -17.42
N ASP A 31 16.24 2.50 -18.34
CA ASP A 31 16.97 1.65 -19.27
C ASP A 31 18.23 1.10 -18.60
N LEU A 32 18.82 0.05 -19.16
CA LEU A 32 20.07 -0.53 -18.68
C LEU A 32 21.16 -0.38 -19.75
N SER A 33 22.18 0.41 -19.43
CA SER A 33 23.36 0.60 -20.27
C SER A 33 24.43 -0.38 -19.83
N GLU A 34 24.60 -1.45 -20.59
CA GLU A 34 25.63 -2.47 -20.33
C GLU A 34 26.82 -2.26 -21.27
N THR A 35 28.03 -2.28 -20.71
CA THR A 35 29.26 -2.31 -21.51
C THR A 35 29.77 -3.74 -21.51
N PRO A 36 29.78 -4.47 -22.65
CA PRO A 36 30.16 -5.89 -22.68
C PRO A 36 31.55 -6.17 -22.11
N GLN A 37 32.46 -5.19 -22.20
CA GLN A 37 33.83 -5.29 -21.70
C GLN A 37 33.95 -5.02 -20.18
N GLN A 38 32.91 -4.44 -19.55
CA GLN A 38 32.89 -4.06 -18.13
C GLN A 38 31.50 -4.31 -17.52
N PRO A 39 31.06 -5.59 -17.41
CA PRO A 39 29.71 -5.92 -16.97
C PRO A 39 29.39 -5.47 -15.53
N THR A 40 30.41 -5.29 -14.69
CA THR A 40 30.26 -4.80 -13.30
C THR A 40 29.95 -3.30 -13.21
N GLU A 41 30.17 -2.54 -14.29
CA GLU A 41 29.96 -1.08 -14.37
C GLU A 41 28.69 -0.75 -15.19
N SER A 42 27.66 -1.60 -15.10
CA SER A 42 26.39 -1.35 -15.80
C SER A 42 25.62 -0.20 -15.16
N GLU A 43 25.03 0.67 -15.98
CA GLU A 43 24.37 1.89 -15.53
C GLU A 43 22.85 1.82 -15.75
N TYR A 44 22.07 2.25 -14.75
CA TYR A 44 20.66 2.56 -14.96
C TYR A 44 20.53 3.98 -15.51
N VAL A 45 19.84 4.13 -16.64
CA VAL A 45 19.75 5.41 -17.35
C VAL A 45 18.30 5.79 -17.58
N VAL A 46 17.93 7.00 -17.16
CA VAL A 46 16.66 7.65 -17.47
C VAL A 46 16.97 9.00 -18.08
N ARG A 47 16.34 9.32 -19.22
CA ARG A 47 16.44 10.67 -19.78
C ARG A 47 15.78 11.67 -18.82
N ALA A 48 16.45 12.80 -18.59
CA ALA A 48 16.00 13.80 -17.63
C ALA A 48 14.57 14.31 -17.93
N ASN A 49 14.21 14.41 -19.21
CA ASN A 49 12.89 14.89 -19.63
C ASN A 49 11.72 14.06 -19.09
N TYR A 50 11.86 12.75 -18.86
CA TYR A 50 10.82 11.96 -18.17
C TYR A 50 10.60 12.42 -16.72
N ALA A 51 11.68 12.58 -15.95
CA ALA A 51 11.60 13.02 -14.56
C ALA A 51 11.13 14.48 -14.45
N GLU A 52 11.58 15.35 -15.35
CA GLU A 52 11.14 16.74 -15.45
C GLU A 52 9.67 16.87 -15.82
N ALA A 53 9.18 16.03 -16.74
CA ALA A 53 7.79 15.98 -17.15
C ALA A 53 6.87 15.63 -15.96
N ILE A 54 7.21 14.59 -15.21
CA ILE A 54 6.49 14.21 -13.97
C ILE A 54 6.56 15.33 -12.92
N THR A 55 7.74 15.93 -12.73
CA THR A 55 7.93 17.04 -11.78
C THR A 55 7.05 18.24 -12.15
N SER A 56 7.01 18.59 -13.43
CA SER A 56 6.23 19.71 -13.95
C SER A 56 4.71 19.46 -13.85
N ALA A 57 4.30 18.20 -13.95
CA ALA A 57 2.92 17.77 -13.72
C ALA A 57 2.55 17.68 -12.22
N GLY A 58 3.51 17.87 -11.31
CA GLY A 58 3.30 17.91 -9.86
C GLY A 58 3.62 16.61 -9.10
N GLY A 59 4.11 15.57 -9.78
CA GLY A 59 4.51 14.29 -9.15
C GLY A 59 5.96 14.29 -8.69
N ILE A 60 6.34 13.37 -7.80
CA ILE A 60 7.73 13.15 -7.37
C ILE A 60 8.26 11.94 -8.17
N PRO A 61 9.17 12.14 -9.14
CA PRO A 61 9.76 11.04 -9.89
C PRO A 61 10.75 10.26 -9.00
N MET A 62 10.70 8.94 -9.05
CA MET A 62 11.66 8.04 -8.42
C MET A 62 12.06 6.93 -9.39
N ILE A 63 13.35 6.80 -9.65
CA ILE A 63 13.88 5.74 -10.53
C ILE A 63 13.80 4.41 -9.77
N LEU A 64 13.30 3.37 -10.44
CA LEU A 64 13.20 2.02 -9.89
C LEU A 64 14.27 1.09 -10.51
N PRO A 65 15.39 0.82 -9.82
CA PRO A 65 16.38 -0.15 -10.27
C PRO A 65 15.80 -1.56 -10.39
N TYR A 66 16.42 -2.42 -11.19
CA TYR A 66 15.93 -3.79 -11.37
C TYR A 66 16.24 -4.63 -10.13
N GLY A 67 15.18 -5.04 -9.44
CA GLY A 67 15.21 -6.01 -8.34
C GLY A 67 13.82 -6.60 -8.17
N ALA A 68 13.60 -7.80 -8.69
CA ALA A 68 12.26 -8.41 -8.74
C ALA A 68 11.68 -8.65 -7.33
N GLU A 69 12.54 -8.93 -6.36
CA GLU A 69 12.22 -9.06 -4.94
C GLU A 69 11.70 -7.78 -4.31
N ASN A 70 11.99 -6.61 -4.89
CA ASN A 70 11.60 -5.31 -4.36
C ASN A 70 10.29 -4.79 -4.96
N ILE A 71 9.69 -5.48 -5.94
CA ILE A 71 8.51 -4.98 -6.67
C ILE A 71 7.35 -4.69 -5.71
N GLU A 72 6.99 -5.63 -4.84
CA GLU A 72 5.85 -5.46 -3.91
C GLU A 72 6.05 -4.28 -2.94
N ALA A 73 7.26 -4.16 -2.38
CA ALA A 73 7.61 -3.04 -1.50
C ALA A 73 7.60 -1.70 -2.24
N ALA A 74 8.13 -1.67 -3.47
CA ALA A 74 8.12 -0.48 -4.31
C ALA A 74 6.69 -0.05 -4.68
N LEU A 75 5.82 -0.99 -5.05
CA LEU A 75 4.42 -0.72 -5.35
C LEU A 75 3.67 -0.21 -4.11
N THR A 76 3.98 -0.70 -2.91
CA THR A 76 3.39 -0.17 -1.67
C THR A 76 3.65 1.32 -1.50
N LEU A 77 4.87 1.77 -1.80
CA LEU A 77 5.29 3.17 -1.71
C LEU A 77 4.74 4.05 -2.85
N ALA A 78 4.57 3.48 -4.03
CA ALA A 78 4.21 4.22 -5.24
C ALA A 78 2.72 4.62 -5.30
N ASP A 79 2.46 5.81 -5.83
CA ASP A 79 1.13 6.29 -6.17
C ASP A 79 0.77 6.05 -7.64
N GLY A 80 1.77 5.92 -8.51
CA GLY A 80 1.63 5.52 -9.91
C GLY A 80 2.96 5.06 -10.49
N ILE A 81 2.92 4.41 -11.66
CA ILE A 81 4.11 3.89 -12.36
C ILE A 81 4.11 4.40 -13.80
N LEU A 82 5.24 4.97 -14.20
CA LEU A 82 5.55 5.35 -15.57
C LEU A 82 6.57 4.37 -16.16
N LEU A 83 6.18 3.64 -17.20
CA LEU A 83 7.08 2.84 -18.01
C LEU A 83 7.61 3.67 -19.17
N THR A 84 8.93 3.83 -19.22
CA THR A 84 9.59 4.72 -20.19
C THR A 84 9.76 4.05 -21.55
N GLY A 85 9.95 4.85 -22.61
CA GLY A 85 10.46 4.37 -23.88
C GLY A 85 11.94 3.95 -23.76
N SER A 86 12.43 3.16 -24.71
CA SER A 86 13.86 2.84 -24.80
C SER A 86 14.68 3.99 -25.38
N ARG A 87 16.01 3.82 -25.40
CA ARG A 87 16.87 4.68 -26.22
C ARG A 87 16.44 4.61 -27.71
N PRO A 88 16.42 5.76 -28.42
CA PRO A 88 16.15 5.80 -29.85
C PRO A 88 16.92 4.72 -30.61
N GLY A 89 16.19 3.86 -31.33
CA GLY A 89 16.78 2.84 -32.19
C GLY A 89 17.52 1.68 -31.50
N ALA A 90 17.45 1.58 -30.18
CA ALA A 90 17.97 0.45 -29.42
C ALA A 90 16.90 -0.62 -29.20
N GLU A 91 17.27 -1.89 -29.39
CA GLU A 91 16.48 -3.01 -28.92
C GLU A 91 16.43 -3.02 -27.39
N VAL A 92 15.28 -3.42 -26.84
CA VAL A 92 15.14 -3.51 -25.39
C VAL A 92 15.73 -4.82 -24.91
N ALA A 93 16.70 -4.73 -23.99
CA ALA A 93 17.32 -5.91 -23.40
C ALA A 93 16.28 -6.78 -22.67
N ASP A 94 16.40 -8.11 -22.82
CA ASP A 94 15.49 -9.09 -22.20
C ASP A 94 15.34 -8.87 -20.70
N ARG A 95 16.44 -8.53 -20.01
CA ARG A 95 16.45 -8.26 -18.57
C ARG A 95 15.52 -7.12 -18.17
N ARG A 96 15.45 -6.05 -18.99
CA ARG A 96 14.54 -4.93 -18.76
C ARG A 96 13.10 -5.38 -18.98
N ARG A 97 12.84 -6.01 -20.12
CA ARG A 97 11.49 -6.48 -20.49
C ARG A 97 10.92 -7.45 -19.46
N ASP A 98 11.73 -8.39 -18.98
CA ASP A 98 11.33 -9.35 -17.94
C ASP A 98 10.97 -8.67 -16.62
N PHE A 99 11.77 -7.70 -16.18
CA PHE A 99 11.51 -6.94 -14.97
C PHE A 99 10.23 -6.10 -15.11
N GLU A 100 10.11 -5.33 -16.19
CA GLU A 100 8.97 -4.47 -16.43
C GLU A 100 7.67 -5.28 -16.61
N ARG A 101 7.72 -6.47 -17.24
CA ARG A 101 6.56 -7.37 -17.36
C ARG A 101 6.04 -7.82 -15.99
N ARG A 102 6.95 -8.18 -15.08
CA ARG A 102 6.59 -8.55 -13.70
C ARG A 102 6.03 -7.35 -12.95
N LEU A 103 6.64 -6.17 -13.12
CA LEU A 103 6.18 -4.93 -12.51
C LEU A 103 4.76 -4.56 -12.98
N VAL A 104 4.48 -4.65 -14.28
CA VAL A 104 3.14 -4.36 -14.85
C VAL A 104 2.11 -5.34 -14.32
N ALA A 105 2.40 -6.64 -14.33
CA ALA A 105 1.48 -7.64 -13.78
C ALA A 105 1.11 -7.34 -12.31
N LYS A 106 2.12 -7.06 -11.48
CA LYS A 106 1.91 -6.70 -10.07
C LYS A 106 1.23 -5.36 -9.85
N ALA A 107 1.52 -4.37 -10.68
CA ALA A 107 0.85 -3.08 -10.64
C ALA A 107 -0.63 -3.19 -11.00
N LEU A 108 -0.98 -4.02 -12.00
CA LEU A 108 -2.36 -4.30 -12.37
C LEU A 108 -3.10 -5.05 -11.25
N GLU A 109 -2.48 -6.07 -10.64
CA GLU A 109 -3.02 -6.78 -9.47
C GLU A 109 -3.28 -5.82 -8.29
N ALA A 110 -2.36 -4.88 -8.05
CA ALA A 110 -2.45 -3.90 -6.97
C ALA A 110 -3.32 -2.67 -7.29
N GLY A 111 -3.99 -2.64 -8.44
CA GLY A 111 -4.84 -1.52 -8.85
C GLY A 111 -4.08 -0.19 -8.94
N LYS A 112 -2.82 -0.21 -9.40
CA LYS A 112 -1.99 1.00 -9.50
C LYS A 112 -2.22 1.74 -10.82
N PRO A 113 -2.24 3.08 -10.80
CA PRO A 113 -2.16 3.87 -12.02
C PRO A 113 -0.91 3.55 -12.86
N LEU A 114 -1.11 3.26 -14.13
CA LEU A 114 -0.07 2.93 -15.10
C LEU A 114 -0.06 3.93 -16.25
N PHE A 115 1.13 4.36 -16.65
CA PHE A 115 1.34 5.10 -17.88
C PHE A 115 2.54 4.53 -18.65
N GLY A 116 2.33 4.14 -19.91
CA GLY A 116 3.38 3.63 -20.78
C GLY A 116 3.67 4.58 -21.93
N ILE A 117 4.95 4.88 -22.17
CA ILE A 117 5.42 5.69 -23.30
C ILE A 117 6.25 4.82 -24.25
N CYS A 118 5.92 4.82 -25.53
CA CYS A 118 6.62 4.07 -26.59
C CYS A 118 6.78 2.59 -26.23
N HIS A 119 7.97 2.11 -25.86
CA HIS A 119 8.17 0.75 -25.36
C HIS A 119 7.25 0.40 -24.18
N GLY A 120 7.08 1.33 -23.24
CA GLY A 120 6.19 1.12 -22.10
C GLY A 120 4.74 0.87 -22.49
N MET A 121 4.25 1.56 -23.54
CA MET A 121 2.91 1.30 -24.08
C MET A 121 2.81 -0.11 -24.64
N GLN A 122 3.78 -0.52 -25.46
CA GLN A 122 3.80 -1.83 -26.10
C GLN A 122 3.74 -2.95 -25.05
N LEU A 123 4.59 -2.85 -24.02
CA LEU A 123 4.65 -3.85 -22.96
C LEU A 123 3.37 -3.92 -22.12
N ILE A 124 2.79 -2.77 -21.75
CA ILE A 124 1.49 -2.75 -21.05
C ILE A 124 0.41 -3.36 -21.95
N GLY A 125 0.37 -3.00 -23.23
CA GLY A 125 -0.58 -3.52 -24.21
C GLY A 125 -0.51 -5.03 -24.36
N GLU A 126 0.70 -5.60 -24.46
CA GLU A 126 0.94 -7.05 -24.45
C GLU A 126 0.40 -7.70 -23.16
N CYS A 127 0.66 -7.10 -21.99
CA CYS A 127 0.17 -7.61 -20.70
C CYS A 127 -1.37 -7.57 -20.59
N LEU A 128 -2.02 -6.68 -21.35
CA LEU A 128 -3.47 -6.58 -21.44
C LEU A 128 -4.06 -7.48 -22.54
N GLY A 129 -3.23 -8.22 -23.30
CA GLY A 129 -3.65 -9.20 -24.31
C GLY A 129 -3.49 -8.76 -25.76
N GLY A 130 -2.91 -7.58 -26.01
CA GLY A 130 -2.56 -7.13 -27.36
C GLY A 130 -1.36 -7.87 -27.94
N GLU A 131 -1.08 -7.61 -29.22
CA GLU A 131 -0.01 -8.27 -29.97
C GLU A 131 1.11 -7.29 -30.29
N PHE A 132 2.34 -7.64 -29.93
CA PHE A 132 3.53 -6.88 -30.30
C PHE A 132 3.79 -6.98 -31.80
N LEU A 133 3.90 -5.82 -32.45
CA LEU A 133 4.19 -5.73 -33.87
C LEU A 133 5.66 -5.38 -34.06
N SER A 134 6.45 -6.35 -34.53
CA SER A 134 7.90 -6.21 -34.73
C SER A 134 8.28 -5.41 -35.99
N GLU A 135 7.37 -5.27 -36.95
CA GLU A 135 7.60 -4.48 -38.17
C GLU A 135 6.36 -3.66 -38.50
N LEU A 136 6.53 -2.35 -38.71
CA LEU A 136 5.45 -1.46 -39.14
C LEU A 136 5.20 -1.57 -40.66
N PRO A 137 3.98 -1.29 -41.14
CA PRO A 137 3.67 -1.26 -42.57
C PRO A 137 4.60 -0.33 -43.35
N ALA A 138 5.15 -0.82 -44.46
CA ALA A 138 6.11 -0.07 -45.29
C ALA A 138 5.52 1.15 -46.03
N ALA A 139 4.20 1.31 -46.05
CA ALA A 139 3.50 2.36 -46.77
C ALA A 139 2.58 3.16 -45.83
N GLY A 140 2.80 4.47 -45.75
CA GLY A 140 1.92 5.38 -45.00
C GLY A 140 2.69 6.54 -44.36
N VAL A 141 3.08 6.34 -43.10
CA VAL A 141 3.63 7.37 -42.22
C VAL A 141 5.05 7.00 -41.81
N SER A 142 5.97 7.98 -41.81
CA SER A 142 7.30 7.76 -41.23
C SER A 142 7.22 7.88 -39.71
N HIS A 143 7.38 6.74 -39.03
CA HIS A 143 7.40 6.63 -37.57
C HIS A 143 8.79 6.89 -36.96
N ILE A 144 9.81 7.09 -37.81
CA ILE A 144 11.16 7.55 -37.45
C ILE A 144 11.58 8.61 -38.48
N PRO A 145 10.97 9.81 -38.44
CA PRO A 145 11.32 10.86 -39.39
C PRO A 145 12.69 11.48 -39.12
N GLN A 146 13.20 11.37 -37.88
CA GLN A 146 14.46 11.95 -37.42
C GLN A 146 15.02 11.17 -36.22
N ASP A 147 16.26 11.48 -35.83
CA ASP A 147 17.00 10.76 -34.78
C ASP A 147 16.51 11.08 -33.35
N LEU A 148 15.87 12.23 -33.15
CA LEU A 148 15.31 12.68 -31.87
C LEU A 148 13.82 13.02 -32.04
N PRO A 149 12.92 12.68 -31.09
CA PRO A 149 11.50 13.02 -31.20
C PRO A 149 11.19 14.42 -30.64
N ASP A 150 12.02 15.43 -30.92
CA ASP A 150 11.83 16.81 -30.45
C ASP A 150 11.01 17.69 -31.41
N GLU A 151 10.55 17.15 -32.53
CA GLU A 151 9.65 17.81 -33.47
C GLU A 151 8.40 16.96 -33.76
N LEU A 152 7.33 17.61 -34.22
CA LEU A 152 6.09 16.95 -34.61
C LEU A 152 6.26 16.20 -35.94
N ALA A 153 5.91 14.92 -35.93
CA ALA A 153 6.04 13.98 -37.04
C ALA A 153 4.74 13.90 -37.84
N HIS A 154 3.73 13.22 -37.31
CA HIS A 154 2.50 12.87 -38.03
C HIS A 154 1.24 13.24 -37.24
N GLU A 155 0.10 13.13 -37.92
CA GLU A 155 -1.21 13.27 -37.30
C GLU A 155 -1.66 11.94 -36.68
N ILE A 156 -2.50 12.03 -35.65
CA ILE A 156 -3.26 10.93 -35.07
C ILE A 156 -4.75 11.28 -35.11
N VAL A 157 -5.58 10.28 -35.37
CA VAL A 157 -7.04 10.37 -35.26
C VAL A 157 -7.43 9.88 -33.88
N VAL A 158 -8.14 10.71 -33.13
CA VAL A 158 -8.53 10.48 -31.73
C VAL A 158 -9.98 10.03 -31.65
N GLU A 159 -10.21 8.94 -30.95
CA GLU A 159 -11.54 8.37 -30.78
C GLU A 159 -12.43 9.24 -29.87
N PRO A 160 -13.67 9.57 -30.29
CA PRO A 160 -14.60 10.32 -29.47
C PRO A 160 -14.90 9.64 -28.12
N GLY A 161 -14.95 10.45 -27.07
CA GLY A 161 -15.22 9.98 -25.70
C GLY A 161 -14.01 9.35 -25.00
N SER A 162 -12.85 9.30 -25.64
CA SER A 162 -11.58 9.00 -24.97
C SER A 162 -11.14 10.16 -24.05
N LEU A 163 -10.22 9.89 -23.13
CA LEU A 163 -9.50 10.89 -22.36
C LEU A 163 -8.83 11.92 -23.28
N LEU A 164 -8.17 11.45 -24.34
CA LEU A 164 -7.44 12.30 -25.29
C LEU A 164 -8.37 13.27 -26.04
N SER A 165 -9.62 12.87 -26.32
CA SER A 165 -10.60 13.73 -27.01
C SER A 165 -10.93 15.02 -26.26
N ARG A 166 -10.59 15.11 -24.96
CA ARG A 166 -10.73 16.35 -24.17
C ARG A 166 -9.74 17.44 -24.57
N TRP A 167 -8.63 17.05 -25.21
CA TRP A 167 -7.53 17.95 -25.58
C TRP A 167 -7.21 17.92 -27.08
N ALA A 168 -7.88 17.07 -27.85
CA ALA A 168 -7.83 17.02 -29.30
C ALA A 168 -9.14 17.58 -29.90
N GLU A 169 -9.29 18.91 -29.88
CA GLU A 169 -10.55 19.62 -30.15
C GLU A 169 -11.20 19.27 -31.51
N THR A 170 -10.40 18.94 -32.53
CA THR A 170 -10.86 18.62 -33.89
C THR A 170 -11.00 17.12 -34.15
N GLY A 171 -10.81 16.27 -33.13
CA GLY A 171 -10.73 14.81 -33.30
C GLY A 171 -9.42 14.33 -33.93
N THR A 172 -8.47 15.24 -34.18
CA THR A 172 -7.11 14.92 -34.62
C THR A 172 -6.08 15.70 -33.79
N ALA A 173 -4.86 15.21 -33.74
CA ALA A 173 -3.73 15.91 -33.12
C ALA A 173 -2.43 15.57 -33.86
N ARG A 174 -1.43 16.47 -33.81
CA ARG A 174 -0.08 16.16 -34.30
C ARG A 174 0.82 15.76 -33.13
N VAL A 175 1.63 14.73 -33.32
CA VAL A 175 2.52 14.17 -32.30
C VAL A 175 3.93 13.97 -32.88
N ASN A 176 4.94 13.89 -32.01
CA ASN A 176 6.27 13.41 -32.39
C ASN A 176 6.27 11.90 -32.62
N SER A 177 7.33 11.34 -33.19
CA SER A 177 7.43 9.89 -33.39
C SER A 177 8.86 9.41 -33.40
N LEU A 178 9.09 8.27 -32.75
CA LEU A 178 10.37 7.57 -32.77
C LEU A 178 10.20 6.10 -32.33
N HIS A 179 9.65 5.27 -33.21
CA HIS A 179 9.50 3.84 -32.92
C HIS A 179 9.57 2.98 -34.19
N ARG A 180 10.13 1.77 -34.04
CA ARG A 180 10.16 0.72 -35.09
C ARG A 180 9.09 -0.34 -34.91
N HIS A 181 8.58 -0.42 -33.68
CA HIS A 181 7.63 -1.42 -33.24
C HIS A 181 6.30 -0.75 -32.95
N GLY A 182 5.24 -1.55 -32.89
CA GLY A 182 3.92 -1.06 -32.56
C GLY A 182 3.13 -2.06 -31.72
N LEU A 183 1.91 -1.68 -31.40
CA LEU A 183 0.92 -2.57 -30.81
C LEU A 183 -0.20 -2.81 -31.84
N SER A 184 -0.70 -4.04 -31.86
CA SER A 184 -1.84 -4.44 -32.68
C SER A 184 -2.79 -5.36 -31.90
N GLY A 185 -3.85 -5.83 -32.55
CA GLY A 185 -4.81 -6.74 -31.94
C GLY A 185 -5.82 -6.07 -31.01
N GLN A 186 -6.42 -6.90 -30.14
CA GLN A 186 -7.42 -6.52 -29.15
C GLN A 186 -7.03 -7.13 -27.80
N GLY A 187 -7.45 -6.50 -26.70
CA GLY A 187 -7.23 -7.00 -25.36
C GLY A 187 -8.14 -6.31 -24.37
N ARG A 188 -7.77 -6.31 -23.08
CA ARG A 188 -8.42 -5.55 -22.01
C ARG A 188 -8.04 -4.07 -22.09
N PHE A 189 -8.22 -3.47 -23.25
CA PHE A 189 -7.97 -2.06 -23.53
C PHE A 189 -8.82 -1.58 -24.70
N ARG A 190 -9.19 -0.31 -24.66
CA ARG A 190 -9.81 0.42 -25.75
C ARG A 190 -8.75 1.20 -26.51
N VAL A 191 -8.64 1.00 -27.82
CA VAL A 191 -7.82 1.88 -28.67
C VAL A 191 -8.45 3.27 -28.72
N THR A 192 -7.64 4.30 -28.49
CA THR A 192 -8.11 5.69 -28.38
C THR A 192 -7.46 6.67 -29.35
N ALA A 193 -6.36 6.28 -29.98
CA ALA A 193 -5.82 7.00 -31.12
C ALA A 193 -5.15 6.07 -32.12
N ARG A 194 -5.19 6.43 -33.41
CA ARG A 194 -4.46 5.75 -34.49
C ARG A 194 -3.77 6.73 -35.41
N ALA A 195 -2.64 6.34 -35.97
CA ALA A 195 -2.03 7.03 -37.11
C ALA A 195 -2.84 6.73 -38.40
N PRO A 196 -2.71 7.55 -39.47
CA PRO A 196 -3.39 7.35 -40.75
C PRO A 196 -3.19 5.98 -41.41
N ASP A 197 -2.09 5.29 -41.10
CA ASP A 197 -1.79 3.93 -41.56
C ASP A 197 -2.42 2.82 -40.69
N GLY A 198 -3.19 3.20 -39.67
CA GLY A 198 -3.95 2.31 -38.79
C GLY A 198 -3.19 1.85 -37.55
N ILE A 199 -1.91 2.21 -37.39
CA ILE A 199 -1.11 1.87 -36.22
C ILE A 199 -1.74 2.47 -34.96
N ILE A 200 -1.77 1.66 -33.88
CA ILE A 200 -2.30 2.11 -32.59
C ILE A 200 -1.31 3.10 -31.98
N GLU A 201 -1.78 4.32 -31.73
CA GLU A 201 -0.99 5.41 -31.16
C GLU A 201 -1.31 5.64 -29.68
N ALA A 202 -2.52 5.27 -29.26
CA ALA A 202 -2.88 5.27 -27.85
C ALA A 202 -3.95 4.23 -27.52
N PHE A 203 -3.93 3.77 -26.28
CA PHE A 203 -5.03 3.00 -25.69
C PHE A 203 -5.30 3.40 -24.25
N GLU A 204 -6.53 3.18 -23.80
CA GLU A 204 -6.94 3.20 -22.39
C GLU A 204 -7.17 1.76 -21.92
N GLY A 205 -6.47 1.34 -20.86
CA GLY A 205 -6.61 0.01 -20.29
C GLY A 205 -7.89 -0.15 -19.48
N GLU A 206 -8.53 -1.31 -19.58
CA GLU A 206 -9.69 -1.68 -18.77
C GLU A 206 -9.22 -2.15 -17.38
N THR A 207 -8.93 -1.18 -16.52
CA THR A 207 -8.41 -1.41 -15.16
C THR A 207 -9.26 -0.67 -14.12
N GLU A 208 -9.23 -1.10 -12.87
CA GLU A 208 -9.92 -0.40 -11.76
C GLU A 208 -9.35 1.00 -11.50
N ALA A 209 -8.06 1.18 -11.81
CA ALA A 209 -7.36 2.45 -11.75
C ALA A 209 -7.14 3.04 -13.16
N PHE A 210 -6.31 4.08 -13.25
CA PHE A 210 -5.93 4.69 -14.52
C PHE A 210 -4.89 3.84 -15.26
N CYS A 211 -5.11 3.55 -16.54
CA CYS A 211 -4.12 2.90 -17.38
C CYS A 211 -4.14 3.54 -18.78
N LEU A 212 -3.02 4.13 -19.19
CA LEU A 212 -2.86 4.77 -20.49
C LEU A 212 -1.55 4.29 -21.14
N GLY A 213 -1.60 3.99 -22.43
CA GLY A 213 -0.41 3.79 -23.26
C GLY A 213 -0.42 4.78 -24.41
N VAL A 214 0.72 5.42 -24.69
CA VAL A 214 0.93 6.27 -25.87
C VAL A 214 2.21 5.90 -26.60
N GLN A 215 2.18 5.91 -27.93
CA GLN A 215 3.28 5.43 -28.76
C GLN A 215 4.31 6.53 -29.04
N TRP A 216 3.84 7.78 -29.10
CA TRP A 216 4.67 8.98 -29.17
C TRP A 216 5.31 9.35 -27.82
N HIS A 217 6.06 10.46 -27.79
CA HIS A 217 6.91 10.87 -26.68
C HIS A 217 6.44 12.18 -26.02
N PRO A 218 5.37 12.15 -25.20
CA PRO A 218 4.84 13.35 -24.55
C PRO A 218 5.77 13.94 -23.48
N GLU A 219 6.83 13.22 -23.07
CA GLU A 219 7.84 13.77 -22.14
C GLU A 219 8.58 15.00 -22.72
N TYR A 220 8.55 15.18 -24.05
CA TYR A 220 9.06 16.37 -24.73
C TYR A 220 8.15 17.58 -24.59
N ARG A 221 6.86 17.39 -24.26
CA ARG A 221 5.88 18.45 -24.00
C ARG A 221 5.77 19.46 -25.15
N LEU A 222 5.76 18.98 -26.39
CA LEU A 222 5.71 19.81 -27.59
C LEU A 222 4.34 20.47 -27.78
N THR A 223 3.30 19.85 -27.24
CA THR A 223 1.91 20.30 -27.37
C THR A 223 1.19 20.42 -26.03
N VAL A 224 0.02 21.06 -26.05
CA VAL A 224 -0.92 21.07 -24.91
C VAL A 224 -1.37 19.65 -24.59
N LEU A 225 -1.64 18.84 -25.61
CA LEU A 225 -2.02 17.43 -25.45
C LEU A 225 -0.99 16.67 -24.61
N ASP A 226 0.30 16.80 -24.91
CA ASP A 226 1.38 16.14 -24.18
C ASP A 226 1.40 16.53 -22.69
N SER A 227 1.28 17.83 -22.43
CA SER A 227 1.28 18.37 -21.07
C SER A 227 0.06 17.91 -20.27
N GLU A 228 -1.11 17.86 -20.89
CA GLU A 228 -2.35 17.45 -20.23
C GLU A 228 -2.42 15.95 -19.95
N ILE A 229 -1.85 15.11 -20.82
CA ILE A 229 -1.70 13.66 -20.56
C ILE A 229 -0.88 13.42 -19.28
N LEU A 230 0.27 14.09 -19.15
CA LEU A 230 1.14 13.97 -17.98
C LEU A 230 0.44 14.45 -16.71
N LYS A 231 -0.25 15.60 -16.77
CA LYS A 231 -1.04 16.12 -15.65
C LYS A 231 -2.16 15.17 -15.25
N ALA A 232 -2.86 14.58 -16.20
CA ALA A 232 -3.93 13.63 -15.93
C ALA A 232 -3.39 12.37 -15.24
N PHE A 233 -2.29 11.79 -15.73
CA PHE A 233 -1.66 10.65 -15.09
C PHE A 233 -1.24 10.96 -13.64
N VAL A 234 -0.58 12.09 -13.41
CA VAL A 234 -0.16 12.50 -12.06
C VAL A 234 -1.35 12.78 -11.15
N ALA A 235 -2.40 13.43 -11.65
CA ALA A 235 -3.62 13.69 -10.89
C ALA A 235 -4.31 12.38 -10.47
N ARG A 236 -4.43 11.41 -11.39
CA ARG A 236 -5.00 10.09 -11.10
C ARG A 236 -4.15 9.27 -10.13
N SER A 237 -2.83 9.43 -10.20
CA SER A 237 -1.91 8.85 -9.22
C SER A 237 -2.11 9.46 -7.83
N ALA A 238 -2.28 10.78 -7.73
CA ALA A 238 -2.60 11.45 -6.48
C ALA A 238 -3.93 10.96 -5.89
N GLU A 239 -4.98 10.86 -6.69
CA GLU A 239 -6.29 10.35 -6.27
C GLU A 239 -6.20 8.91 -5.75
N ALA A 240 -5.49 8.02 -6.45
CA ALA A 240 -5.28 6.64 -6.03
C ALA A 240 -4.45 6.54 -4.74
N GLY A 241 -3.42 7.38 -4.61
CA GLY A 241 -2.61 7.51 -3.41
C GLY A 241 -3.41 7.99 -2.20
N GLU A 242 -4.25 9.01 -2.39
CA GLU A 242 -5.15 9.52 -1.35
C GLU A 242 -6.16 8.46 -0.91
N LYS A 243 -6.82 7.76 -1.83
CA LYS A 243 -7.72 6.64 -1.51
C LYS A 243 -7.03 5.56 -0.69
N ARG A 244 -5.86 5.10 -1.14
CA ARG A 244 -5.09 4.06 -0.43
C ARG A 244 -4.62 4.50 0.96
N ARG A 245 -4.28 5.77 1.14
CA ARG A 245 -3.89 6.33 2.45
C ARG A 245 -5.10 6.58 3.37
N ALA A 246 -6.27 6.85 2.79
CA ALA A 246 -7.52 7.06 3.52
C ALA A 246 -8.22 5.75 3.87
N GLU A 247 -7.98 4.69 3.11
CA GLU A 247 -8.42 3.34 3.44
C GLU A 247 -7.54 2.79 4.57
N PRO A 248 -8.10 2.46 5.75
CA PRO A 248 -7.37 1.67 6.74
C PRO A 248 -6.93 0.36 6.07
N ASP A 249 -5.74 -0.14 6.40
CA ASP A 249 -5.15 -1.33 5.78
C ASP A 249 -5.98 -2.58 6.12
N ARG A 250 -7.12 -2.76 5.44
CA ARG A 250 -8.11 -3.82 5.69
C ARG A 250 -7.48 -5.21 5.59
N GLY A 251 -6.38 -5.34 4.85
CA GLY A 251 -5.67 -6.60 4.65
C GLY A 251 -5.24 -7.25 5.95
N GLU A 252 -4.70 -6.47 6.90
CA GLU A 252 -4.25 -7.01 8.18
C GLU A 252 -5.42 -7.31 9.12
N ASN A 253 -6.42 -6.43 9.18
CA ASN A 253 -7.59 -6.68 10.03
C ASN A 253 -8.30 -7.97 9.59
N ASP A 254 -8.53 -8.12 8.28
CA ASP A 254 -9.15 -9.32 7.70
C ASP A 254 -8.23 -10.55 7.83
N ALA A 255 -6.91 -10.39 7.81
CA ALA A 255 -5.97 -11.49 8.05
C ALA A 255 -6.06 -12.02 9.49
N VAL A 256 -6.11 -11.15 10.50
CA VAL A 256 -6.26 -11.55 11.91
C VAL A 256 -7.60 -12.24 12.13
N HIS A 257 -8.70 -11.70 11.61
CA HIS A 257 -10.02 -12.33 11.68
C HIS A 257 -10.09 -13.69 10.96
N ARG A 258 -9.38 -13.86 9.84
CA ARG A 258 -9.22 -15.17 9.18
C ARG A 258 -8.44 -16.16 10.03
N ARG A 259 -7.35 -15.74 10.69
CA ARG A 259 -6.59 -16.61 11.61
C ARG A 259 -7.46 -17.04 12.79
N LEU A 260 -8.18 -16.12 13.41
CA LEU A 260 -9.17 -16.43 14.46
C LEU A 260 -10.14 -17.52 13.98
N THR A 261 -10.75 -17.32 12.82
CA THR A 261 -11.68 -18.29 12.21
C THR A 261 -11.03 -19.64 11.95
N ALA A 262 -9.78 -19.66 11.46
CA ALA A 262 -9.03 -20.89 11.20
C ALA A 262 -8.73 -21.70 12.49
N PHE A 263 -8.58 -21.01 13.63
CA PHE A 263 -8.48 -21.64 14.95
C PHE A 263 -9.85 -21.98 15.57
N GLY A 264 -10.96 -21.73 14.86
CA GLY A 264 -12.33 -21.93 15.39
C GLY A 264 -12.71 -20.92 16.47
N LEU A 265 -12.08 -19.75 16.47
CA LEU A 265 -12.28 -18.67 17.43
C LEU A 265 -12.97 -17.47 16.79
N ALA A 266 -13.60 -16.66 17.62
CA ALA A 266 -14.12 -15.35 17.27
C ALA A 266 -13.79 -14.37 18.40
N LEU A 267 -13.66 -13.08 18.08
CA LEU A 267 -13.60 -12.07 19.13
C LEU A 267 -14.99 -11.88 19.73
N PRO A 268 -15.10 -11.82 21.07
CA PRO A 268 -16.34 -11.46 21.72
C PRO A 268 -16.65 -9.98 21.51
N GLU A 269 -17.89 -9.59 21.79
CA GLU A 269 -18.21 -8.17 21.88
C GLU A 269 -17.41 -7.52 23.04
N ALA A 270 -16.77 -6.39 22.76
CA ALA A 270 -16.01 -5.64 23.76
C ALA A 270 -16.94 -5.07 24.84
N ALA A 271 -17.07 -5.81 25.94
CA ALA A 271 -17.97 -5.49 27.04
C ALA A 271 -17.63 -4.15 27.72
N ALA A 272 -18.66 -3.43 28.18
CA ALA A 272 -18.45 -2.28 29.06
C ALA A 272 -17.88 -2.75 30.42
N PRO A 273 -16.88 -2.04 30.99
CA PRO A 273 -16.36 -2.36 32.31
C PRO A 273 -17.46 -2.31 33.39
N PRO A 274 -17.45 -3.22 34.38
CA PRO A 274 -18.45 -3.27 35.45
C PRO A 274 -18.25 -2.20 36.54
N GLY A 275 -17.25 -1.33 36.41
CA GLY A 275 -16.89 -0.32 37.41
C GLY A 275 -16.41 0.98 36.78
N ALA A 276 -15.96 1.92 37.63
CA ALA A 276 -15.53 3.27 37.22
C ALA A 276 -14.12 3.30 36.60
N PHE A 277 -13.92 2.54 35.52
CA PHE A 277 -12.69 2.52 34.73
C PHE A 277 -13.00 2.20 33.25
N ALA A 278 -12.04 2.42 32.36
CA ALA A 278 -12.19 2.15 30.93
C ALA A 278 -11.64 0.76 30.55
N GLY A 279 -12.24 0.10 29.57
CA GLY A 279 -11.79 -1.22 29.09
C GLY A 279 -10.40 -1.14 28.45
N ALA A 280 -10.11 -0.03 27.79
CA ALA A 280 -8.78 0.35 27.33
C ALA A 280 -8.64 1.87 27.30
N VAL A 281 -7.41 2.36 27.43
CA VAL A 281 -7.04 3.77 27.29
C VAL A 281 -5.95 3.89 26.25
N ARG A 282 -6.10 4.85 25.35
CA ARG A 282 -5.08 5.22 24.37
C ARG A 282 -4.39 6.51 24.78
N THR A 283 -3.06 6.50 24.78
CA THR A 283 -2.21 7.68 24.99
C THR A 283 -1.15 7.72 23.90
N GLY A 284 -1.33 8.59 22.90
CA GLY A 284 -0.47 8.63 21.72
C GLY A 284 -0.53 7.31 20.93
N ASN A 285 0.64 6.71 20.71
CA ASN A 285 0.80 5.42 20.03
C ASN A 285 0.69 4.21 20.96
N ILE A 286 0.32 4.38 22.24
CA ILE A 286 0.20 3.29 23.20
C ILE A 286 -1.27 3.08 23.55
N VAL A 287 -1.73 1.83 23.50
CA VAL A 287 -3.03 1.40 24.04
C VAL A 287 -2.79 0.46 25.21
N THR A 288 -3.31 0.79 26.38
CA THR A 288 -3.31 -0.06 27.57
C THR A 288 -4.71 -0.60 27.80
N VAL A 289 -4.85 -1.92 27.73
CA VAL A 289 -6.09 -2.66 27.99
C VAL A 289 -6.11 -3.07 29.46
N SER A 290 -7.21 -2.77 30.14
CA SER A 290 -7.45 -3.17 31.53
C SER A 290 -7.55 -4.69 31.65
N GLY A 291 -7.28 -5.23 32.84
CA GLY A 291 -7.37 -6.67 33.11
C GLY A 291 -8.69 -7.29 32.65
N GLN A 292 -8.58 -8.39 31.89
CA GLN A 292 -9.69 -9.17 31.39
C GLN A 292 -9.67 -10.56 32.00
N VAL A 293 -10.85 -11.04 32.36
CA VAL A 293 -11.11 -12.33 32.99
C VAL A 293 -11.76 -13.30 32.00
N PRO A 294 -11.80 -14.62 32.24
CA PRO A 294 -12.22 -15.60 31.24
C PRO A 294 -13.74 -15.66 31.13
N LEU A 295 -14.31 -14.67 30.44
CA LEU A 295 -15.74 -14.57 30.15
C LEU A 295 -16.04 -15.06 28.75
N ILE A 296 -17.13 -15.79 28.63
CA ILE A 296 -17.78 -16.13 27.36
C ILE A 296 -19.24 -15.70 27.51
N ASP A 297 -19.72 -14.85 26.61
CA ASP A 297 -21.08 -14.30 26.64
C ASP A 297 -21.47 -13.69 28.01
N GLY A 298 -20.51 -13.01 28.65
CA GLY A 298 -20.66 -12.37 29.98
C GLY A 298 -20.60 -13.33 31.18
N ALA A 299 -20.65 -14.64 30.96
CA ALA A 299 -20.60 -15.66 32.00
C ALA A 299 -19.15 -16.07 32.33
N VAL A 300 -18.87 -16.35 33.61
CA VAL A 300 -17.58 -16.88 34.04
C VAL A 300 -17.41 -18.30 33.51
N ARG A 301 -16.32 -18.56 32.77
CA ARG A 301 -16.05 -19.88 32.21
C ARG A 301 -15.59 -20.91 33.26
N ARG A 302 -14.83 -20.47 34.26
CA ARG A 302 -14.30 -21.31 35.33
C ARG A 302 -14.01 -20.47 36.57
N THR A 303 -14.22 -21.07 37.75
CA THR A 303 -13.82 -20.53 39.05
C THR A 303 -12.87 -21.50 39.75
N GLY A 304 -12.17 -21.00 40.77
CA GLY A 304 -11.27 -21.80 41.62
C GLY A 304 -9.79 -21.44 41.41
N GLN A 305 -8.92 -22.16 42.10
CA GLN A 305 -7.49 -21.88 42.15
C GLN A 305 -6.63 -22.98 41.53
N LEU A 306 -5.52 -22.57 40.90
CA LEU A 306 -4.46 -23.48 40.48
C LEU A 306 -3.78 -24.10 41.71
N GLY A 307 -3.52 -25.41 41.65
CA GLY A 307 -2.99 -26.16 42.79
C GLY A 307 -4.06 -26.68 43.77
N ALA A 308 -5.34 -26.40 43.49
CA ALA A 308 -6.47 -26.98 44.21
C ALA A 308 -7.58 -27.44 43.24
N ASP A 309 -8.33 -26.50 42.66
CA ASP A 309 -9.57 -26.76 41.91
C ASP A 309 -9.39 -26.78 40.39
N VAL A 310 -8.31 -26.16 39.92
CA VAL A 310 -8.07 -25.90 38.49
C VAL A 310 -6.73 -26.52 38.09
N SER A 311 -6.76 -27.30 37.01
CA SER A 311 -5.56 -27.85 36.39
C SER A 311 -4.81 -26.79 35.57
N ILE A 312 -3.53 -27.04 35.26
CA ILE A 312 -2.74 -26.14 34.40
C ILE A 312 -3.41 -26.00 33.03
N GLU A 313 -3.94 -27.07 32.47
CA GLU A 313 -4.58 -27.06 31.15
C GLU A 313 -5.86 -26.20 31.15
N GLU A 314 -6.71 -26.36 32.16
CA GLU A 314 -7.89 -25.50 32.32
C GLU A 314 -7.48 -24.03 32.55
N GLY A 315 -6.38 -23.78 33.26
CA GLY A 315 -5.81 -22.45 33.43
C GLY A 315 -5.32 -21.85 32.11
N ARG A 316 -4.64 -22.64 31.27
CA ARG A 316 -4.18 -22.21 29.93
C ARG A 316 -5.35 -21.81 29.05
N GLU A 317 -6.42 -22.59 29.06
CA GLU A 317 -7.64 -22.26 28.33
C GLU A 317 -8.29 -20.98 28.86
N CYS A 318 -8.30 -20.78 30.19
CA CYS A 318 -8.75 -19.52 30.77
C CYS A 318 -7.88 -18.34 30.31
N ALA A 319 -6.55 -18.50 30.25
CA ALA A 319 -5.65 -17.47 29.75
C ALA A 319 -5.93 -17.12 28.28
N ARG A 320 -6.23 -18.11 27.44
CA ARG A 320 -6.63 -17.90 26.03
C ARG A 320 -7.90 -17.06 25.92
N ILE A 321 -8.92 -17.38 26.72
CA ILE A 321 -10.18 -16.61 26.75
C ILE A 321 -9.95 -15.18 27.26
N CYS A 322 -9.12 -15.00 28.30
CA CYS A 322 -8.75 -13.67 28.78
C CYS A 322 -8.09 -12.85 27.65
N LEU A 323 -7.20 -13.47 26.86
CA LEU A 323 -6.58 -12.80 25.73
C LEU A 323 -7.59 -12.41 24.65
N LEU A 324 -8.56 -13.26 24.32
CA LEU A 324 -9.61 -12.90 23.35
C LEU A 324 -10.41 -11.68 23.82
N ASN A 325 -10.74 -11.62 25.11
CA ASN A 325 -11.40 -10.45 25.71
C ASN A 325 -10.50 -9.20 25.66
N VAL A 326 -9.19 -9.35 25.87
CA VAL A 326 -8.21 -8.27 25.72
C VAL A 326 -8.18 -7.76 24.28
N LEU A 327 -8.12 -8.67 23.31
CA LEU A 327 -8.04 -8.33 21.89
C LEU A 327 -9.31 -7.63 21.40
N ALA A 328 -10.49 -8.00 21.91
CA ALA A 328 -11.74 -7.29 21.62
C ALA A 328 -11.70 -5.82 22.11
N GLN A 329 -11.20 -5.57 23.33
CA GLN A 329 -11.02 -4.20 23.83
C GLN A 329 -9.97 -3.43 23.04
N LEU A 330 -8.87 -4.10 22.66
CA LEU A 330 -7.80 -3.52 21.87
C LEU A 330 -8.30 -3.11 20.48
N GLU A 331 -9.00 -4.00 19.77
CA GLU A 331 -9.56 -3.73 18.44
C GLU A 331 -10.52 -2.54 18.48
N ARG A 332 -11.40 -2.50 19.48
CA ARG A 332 -12.32 -1.37 19.69
C ARG A 332 -11.56 -0.07 19.92
N ALA A 333 -10.52 -0.09 20.75
CA ALA A 333 -9.76 1.11 21.11
C ALA A 333 -8.82 1.60 19.99
N SER A 334 -8.28 0.70 19.17
CA SER A 334 -7.48 1.05 17.99
C SER A 334 -8.36 1.39 16.78
N GLY A 335 -9.59 0.87 16.72
CA GLY A 335 -10.46 0.93 15.56
C GLY A 335 -9.97 0.01 14.44
N GLY A 336 -9.53 -1.20 14.80
CA GLY A 336 -9.01 -2.24 13.90
C GLY A 336 -7.56 -2.67 14.21
N PHE A 337 -7.20 -3.91 13.87
CA PHE A 337 -5.85 -4.46 14.02
C PHE A 337 -4.87 -3.99 12.95
N ASP A 338 -5.35 -3.39 11.87
CA ASP A 338 -4.54 -2.77 10.82
C ASP A 338 -3.61 -1.67 11.35
N LYS A 339 -4.03 -1.01 12.44
CA LYS A 339 -3.23 0.02 13.12
C LYS A 339 -2.26 -0.56 14.13
N LEU A 340 -2.31 -1.85 14.44
CA LEU A 340 -1.46 -2.48 15.45
C LEU A 340 -0.02 -2.60 14.95
N ARG A 341 0.92 -2.05 15.71
CA ARG A 341 2.36 -2.08 15.41
C ARG A 341 3.14 -3.10 16.22
N GLY A 342 2.60 -3.57 17.34
CA GLY A 342 3.18 -4.63 18.15
C GLY A 342 2.68 -4.61 19.59
N PHE A 343 3.25 -5.48 20.42
CA PHE A 343 2.89 -5.59 21.83
C PHE A 343 4.05 -5.13 22.71
N VAL A 344 3.74 -4.44 23.81
CA VAL A 344 4.73 -3.95 24.77
C VAL A 344 4.85 -4.93 25.93
N ARG A 345 3.73 -5.22 26.59
CA ARG A 345 3.70 -6.02 27.81
C ARG A 345 2.41 -6.82 27.92
N LEU A 346 2.53 -8.08 28.33
CA LEU A 346 1.44 -8.92 28.80
C LEU A 346 1.69 -9.26 30.28
N ALA A 347 0.71 -9.02 31.14
CA ALA A 347 0.77 -9.51 32.52
C ALA A 347 -0.35 -10.47 32.81
N GLY A 348 0.03 -11.63 33.36
CA GLY A 348 -0.89 -12.65 33.81
C GLY A 348 -0.88 -12.79 35.32
N TYR A 349 -2.08 -12.73 35.88
CA TYR A 349 -2.35 -12.97 37.28
C TYR A 349 -3.08 -14.30 37.38
N VAL A 350 -2.61 -15.19 38.24
CA VAL A 350 -3.13 -16.55 38.36
C VAL A 350 -3.55 -16.77 39.80
N ALA A 351 -4.84 -17.02 40.03
CA ALA A 351 -5.33 -17.38 41.36
C ALA A 351 -4.83 -18.78 41.70
N ALA A 352 -4.02 -18.90 42.76
CA ALA A 352 -3.28 -20.11 43.04
C ALA A 352 -3.07 -20.33 44.54
N THR A 353 -2.87 -21.59 44.93
CA THR A 353 -2.42 -21.94 46.29
C THR A 353 -0.98 -21.49 46.51
N ALA A 354 -0.57 -21.35 47.77
CA ALA A 354 0.76 -20.85 48.13
C ALA A 354 1.91 -21.72 47.58
N ASP A 355 1.69 -23.02 47.40
CA ASP A 355 2.70 -23.97 46.93
C ASP A 355 2.77 -24.10 45.40
N PHE A 356 1.81 -23.52 44.68
CA PHE A 356 1.80 -23.57 43.22
C PHE A 356 2.80 -22.57 42.64
N THR A 357 3.72 -23.04 41.79
CA THR A 357 4.81 -22.21 41.24
C THR A 357 4.81 -22.12 39.72
N ARG A 358 3.89 -22.82 39.04
CA ARG A 358 3.88 -22.98 37.57
C ARG A 358 3.02 -21.92 36.86
N HIS A 359 2.98 -20.69 37.38
CA HIS A 359 2.18 -19.58 36.83
C HIS A 359 2.54 -19.29 35.36
N GLY A 360 3.82 -19.32 35.00
CA GLY A 360 4.27 -19.13 33.62
C GLY A 360 3.62 -20.11 32.65
N ALA A 361 3.50 -21.39 33.03
CA ALA A 361 2.89 -22.44 32.20
C ALA A 361 1.39 -22.20 31.93
N VAL A 362 0.71 -21.47 32.82
CA VAL A 362 -0.70 -21.06 32.66
C VAL A 362 -0.79 -19.88 31.69
N VAL A 363 0.02 -18.85 31.91
CA VAL A 363 0.05 -17.62 31.08
C VAL A 363 0.56 -17.88 29.66
N ASP A 364 1.36 -18.93 29.46
CA ASP A 364 1.77 -19.40 28.13
C ASP A 364 0.58 -19.62 27.19
N GLY A 365 -0.59 -20.01 27.70
CA GLY A 365 -1.81 -20.14 26.88
C GLY A 365 -2.18 -18.83 26.16
N ALA A 366 -2.02 -17.68 26.82
CA ALA A 366 -2.21 -16.37 26.18
C ALA A 366 -1.04 -16.02 25.25
N SER A 367 0.21 -16.17 25.70
CA SER A 367 1.39 -15.83 24.88
C SER A 367 1.45 -16.62 23.55
N GLU A 368 1.09 -17.89 23.57
CA GLU A 368 1.04 -18.74 22.38
C GLU A 368 -0.07 -18.33 21.42
N LEU A 369 -1.28 -18.06 21.92
CA LEU A 369 -2.39 -17.58 21.07
C LEU A 369 -2.04 -16.23 20.42
N LEU A 370 -1.36 -15.34 21.15
CA LEU A 370 -0.91 -14.06 20.61
C LEU A 370 0.07 -14.27 19.44
N ARG A 371 1.00 -15.22 19.57
CA ARG A 371 1.94 -15.62 18.51
C ARG A 371 1.22 -16.16 17.28
N ASP A 372 0.23 -17.02 17.49
CA ASP A 372 -0.50 -17.66 16.41
C ASP A 372 -1.34 -16.65 15.61
N LEU A 373 -1.87 -15.60 16.28
CA LEU A 373 -2.67 -14.55 15.64
C LEU A 373 -1.82 -13.45 14.99
N PHE A 374 -0.64 -13.16 15.53
CA PHE A 374 0.23 -12.05 15.11
C PHE A 374 1.69 -12.51 14.88
N PRO A 375 1.96 -13.43 13.94
CA PRO A 375 3.25 -14.11 13.81
C PRO A 375 4.45 -13.17 13.59
N ASP A 376 4.24 -12.00 13.00
CA ASP A 376 5.31 -11.05 12.68
C ASP A 376 5.55 -9.98 13.77
N ARG A 377 4.72 -9.95 14.83
CA ARG A 377 4.74 -8.86 15.83
C ARG A 377 4.25 -9.25 17.23
N TRP A 378 4.25 -10.54 17.56
CA TRP A 378 3.73 -11.09 18.82
C TRP A 378 4.63 -10.89 20.04
N GLU A 379 5.90 -10.57 19.84
CA GLU A 379 6.87 -10.43 20.92
C GLU A 379 6.40 -9.39 21.94
N HIS A 380 6.54 -9.72 23.22
CA HIS A 380 6.12 -8.87 24.33
C HIS A 380 6.97 -9.14 25.56
N ALA A 381 7.18 -8.11 26.39
CA ALA A 381 7.64 -8.32 27.75
C ALA A 381 6.54 -9.03 28.56
N ARG A 382 6.92 -9.90 29.51
CA ARG A 382 5.94 -10.68 30.25
C ARG A 382 6.23 -10.76 31.74
N ILE A 383 5.17 -10.75 32.54
CA ILE A 383 5.18 -11.20 33.93
C ILE A 383 4.03 -12.20 34.16
N ALA A 384 4.27 -13.22 34.97
CA ALA A 384 3.27 -14.21 35.39
C ALA A 384 3.39 -14.41 36.90
N ILE A 385 2.38 -14.00 37.67
CA ILE A 385 2.41 -14.04 39.14
C ILE A 385 1.21 -14.77 39.73
N GLY A 386 1.43 -15.38 40.88
CA GLY A 386 0.38 -15.96 41.72
C GLY A 386 -0.29 -14.90 42.59
N VAL A 387 -1.61 -14.98 42.72
CA VAL A 387 -2.41 -14.17 43.65
C VAL A 387 -3.36 -15.06 44.45
N SER A 388 -3.77 -14.62 45.63
CA SER A 388 -4.68 -15.40 46.49
C SER A 388 -6.10 -15.45 45.94
N SER A 389 -6.53 -14.45 45.19
CA SER A 389 -7.86 -14.40 44.56
C SER A 389 -7.89 -13.38 43.43
N LEU A 390 -8.87 -13.55 42.53
CA LEU A 390 -9.16 -12.64 41.43
C LEU A 390 -10.66 -12.27 41.44
N PRO A 391 -11.06 -11.17 40.78
CA PRO A 391 -12.46 -10.79 40.65
C PRO A 391 -13.33 -11.95 40.16
N ARG A 392 -14.52 -12.10 40.75
CA ARG A 392 -15.48 -13.18 40.42
C ARG A 392 -14.96 -14.61 40.68
N GLY A 393 -13.84 -14.77 41.41
CA GLY A 393 -13.29 -16.08 41.77
C GLY A 393 -12.69 -16.87 40.61
N VAL A 394 -12.32 -16.17 39.53
CA VAL A 394 -11.74 -16.77 38.32
C VAL A 394 -10.29 -17.22 38.54
N PRO A 395 -9.78 -18.18 37.76
CA PRO A 395 -8.41 -18.67 37.93
C PRO A 395 -7.34 -17.79 37.28
N VAL A 396 -7.69 -16.96 36.29
CA VAL A 396 -6.72 -16.18 35.49
C VAL A 396 -7.29 -14.80 35.16
N GLU A 397 -6.43 -13.80 35.12
CA GLU A 397 -6.70 -12.47 34.57
C GLU A 397 -5.49 -12.01 33.73
N ILE A 398 -5.74 -11.41 32.56
CA ILE A 398 -4.70 -10.92 31.65
C ILE A 398 -4.92 -9.44 31.35
N GLU A 399 -3.87 -8.64 31.48
CA GLU A 399 -3.80 -7.27 30.96
C GLU A 399 -2.74 -7.17 29.86
N LEU A 400 -2.88 -6.18 28.98
CA LEU A 400 -1.97 -6.02 27.85
C LEU A 400 -1.78 -4.55 27.46
N THR A 401 -0.56 -4.21 27.07
CA THR A 401 -0.22 -2.92 26.45
C THR A 401 0.32 -3.16 25.05
N ALA A 402 -0.19 -2.40 24.07
CA ALA A 402 0.16 -2.50 22.66
C ALA A 402 0.60 -1.15 22.08
N LEU A 403 1.35 -1.22 20.98
CA LEU A 403 1.68 -0.09 20.12
C LEU A 403 0.72 -0.03 18.94
N VAL A 404 0.22 1.16 18.62
CA VAL A 404 -0.63 1.44 17.46
C VAL A 404 -0.04 2.58 16.63
N ALA A 405 -0.44 2.70 15.36
CA ALA A 405 -0.03 3.83 14.51
C ALA A 405 -0.47 5.17 15.13
N ASP A 406 0.32 6.23 14.96
CA ASP A 406 -0.05 7.58 15.44
C ASP A 406 -1.37 8.07 14.84
N GLU A 407 -2.12 8.90 15.58
CA GLU A 407 -3.21 9.66 14.99
C GLU A 407 -2.59 10.82 14.19
N VAL A 408 -2.81 10.82 12.88
CA VAL A 408 -2.32 11.86 11.96
C VAL A 408 -3.04 13.18 12.18
#